data_AF-A0AAV6B3D0-F1
#
_entry.id   AF-A0AAV6B3D0-F1
#
_cell.length_a   1.000
_cell.length_b   1.000
_cell.length_c   1.000
_cell.angle_alpha   90.00
_cell.angle_beta   90.00
_cell.angle_gamma   90.00
#
_symmetry.space_group_name_H-M   'P 1'
#
loop_
_entity.id
_entity.type
_entity.pdbx_description
1 polymer ?
#
loop_
_entity_poly.entity_id
_entity_poly.type
_entity_poly.pdbx_seq_one_letter_code
_entity_poly.pdbx_strand_id
1 'polypeptide(L)'
;MTDQHTPQPLQRILRGFIVAEILLVALMVPAALVEDRFLPPLLQQYQESISSDEFSSTDILWLAIGLPALIVSIVAWVALWRGWRIGRRLYTIAWVAFLPTIAFTGPLVQTGLVSCLDTIMSAIGGVILGLLYFSELRQLYDALPHDSHHPNSN
;
A
#
# COMPACT_ATOMS: atom_id res chain seq x y z
N MET A 1 -14.39 -33.74 15.12
CA MET A 1 -13.61 -33.58 13.88
C MET A 1 -14.31 -32.52 13.05
N THR A 2 -14.02 -31.25 13.32
CA THR A 2 -14.49 -30.11 12.54
C THR A 2 -13.51 -29.91 11.41
N ASP A 3 -13.94 -30.19 10.18
CA ASP A 3 -13.19 -29.87 8.97
C ASP A 3 -12.80 -28.39 9.01
N GLN A 4 -11.51 -28.13 9.18
CA GLN A 4 -10.94 -26.82 8.95
C GLN A 4 -10.92 -26.59 7.45
N HIS A 5 -12.09 -26.26 6.90
CA HIS A 5 -12.21 -25.74 5.56
C HIS A 5 -11.49 -24.40 5.56
N THR A 6 -10.19 -24.44 5.24
CA THR A 6 -9.44 -23.20 4.93
C THR A 6 -10.25 -22.46 3.86
N PRO A 7 -10.57 -21.17 4.04
CA PRO A 7 -11.28 -20.40 3.04
C PRO A 7 -10.33 -20.08 1.87
N GLN A 8 -9.95 -21.13 1.14
CA GLN A 8 -9.17 -21.14 -0.10
C GLN A 8 -9.63 -20.08 -1.11
N PRO A 9 -10.94 -19.84 -1.34
CA PRO A 9 -11.36 -18.80 -2.28
C PRO A 9 -11.00 -17.39 -1.80
N LEU A 10 -11.19 -17.07 -0.51
CA LEU A 10 -10.89 -15.74 0.02
C LEU A 10 -9.39 -15.42 -0.03
N GLN A 11 -8.54 -16.42 0.23
CA GLN A 11 -7.09 -16.22 0.15
C GLN A 11 -6.63 -15.94 -1.30
N ARG A 12 -7.26 -16.58 -2.29
CA ARG A 12 -6.98 -16.30 -3.71
C ARG A 12 -7.43 -14.88 -4.10
N ILE A 13 -8.59 -14.46 -3.62
CA ILE A 13 -9.12 -13.10 -3.82
C ILE A 13 -8.16 -12.07 -3.21
N LEU A 14 -7.73 -12.26 -1.96
CA LEU A 14 -6.76 -11.40 -1.28
C LEU A 14 -5.46 -11.28 -2.08
N ARG A 15 -4.91 -12.41 -2.54
CA ARG A 15 -3.68 -12.42 -3.36
C ARG A 15 -3.88 -11.68 -4.69
N GLY A 16 -5.04 -11.85 -5.32
CA GLY A 16 -5.41 -11.09 -6.53
C GLY A 16 -5.40 -9.58 -6.29
N PHE A 17 -5.99 -9.12 -5.18
CA PHE A 17 -5.97 -7.71 -4.81
C PHE A 17 -4.56 -7.20 -4.50
N ILE A 18 -3.72 -7.97 -3.81
CA ILE A 18 -2.32 -7.60 -3.55
C ILE A 18 -1.56 -7.44 -4.87
N VAL A 19 -1.71 -8.38 -5.81
CA VAL A 19 -1.08 -8.29 -7.13
C VAL A 19 -1.58 -7.06 -7.90
N ALA A 20 -2.90 -6.80 -7.86
CA ALA A 20 -3.47 -5.62 -8.50
C ALA A 20 -2.93 -4.31 -7.90
N GLU A 21 -2.81 -4.24 -6.57
CA GLU A 21 -2.23 -3.09 -5.87
C GLU A 21 -0.76 -2.87 -6.29
N ILE A 22 0.06 -3.93 -6.33
CA ILE A 22 1.45 -3.86 -6.79
C ILE A 22 1.53 -3.35 -8.23
N LEU A 23 0.66 -3.86 -9.12
CA LEU A 23 0.62 -3.44 -10.51
C LEU A 23 0.22 -1.97 -10.66
N LEU A 24 -0.74 -1.49 -9.85
CA LEU A 24 -1.15 -0.08 -9.84
C LEU A 24 0.00 0.82 -9.38
N VAL A 25 0.69 0.46 -8.30
CA VAL A 25 1.86 1.21 -7.82
C VAL A 25 2.94 1.27 -8.91
N ALA A 26 3.21 0.14 -9.58
CA ALA A 26 4.17 0.09 -10.69
C ALA A 26 3.72 0.94 -11.90
N LEU A 27 2.41 1.05 -12.15
CA LEU A 27 1.84 1.83 -13.25
C LEU A 27 1.80 3.34 -12.95
N MET A 28 1.73 3.74 -11.69
CA MET A 28 1.73 5.15 -11.30
C MET A 28 3.00 5.89 -11.72
N VAL A 29 4.17 5.24 -11.63
CA VAL A 29 5.45 5.85 -12.01
C VAL A 29 5.49 6.26 -13.48
N PRO A 30 5.26 5.36 -14.47
CA PRO A 30 5.23 5.76 -15.87
C PRO A 30 4.06 6.68 -16.19
N ALA A 31 2.90 6.55 -15.52
CA ALA A 31 1.78 7.47 -15.71
C ALA A 31 2.19 8.92 -15.40
N ALA A 32 2.86 9.12 -14.25
CA ALA A 32 3.39 10.44 -13.87
C ALA A 32 4.37 10.99 -14.91
N LEU A 33 5.32 10.17 -15.38
CA LEU A 33 6.33 10.60 -16.36
C LEU A 33 5.76 10.95 -17.74
N VAL A 34 4.70 10.26 -18.16
CA VAL A 34 4.06 10.47 -19.46
C VAL A 34 3.19 11.72 -19.41
N GLU A 35 2.47 11.94 -18.32
CA GLU A 35 1.48 13.02 -18.24
C GLU A 35 2.07 14.41 -18.12
N ASP A 36 3.25 14.60 -17.52
CA ASP A 36 3.94 15.91 -17.53
C ASP A 36 4.04 16.49 -18.95
N ARG A 37 4.14 15.63 -19.96
CA ARG A 37 4.19 16.03 -21.39
C ARG A 37 2.85 16.46 -21.98
N PHE A 38 1.75 16.03 -21.37
CA PHE A 38 0.38 16.29 -21.82
C PHE A 38 -0.32 17.39 -21.03
N LEU A 39 0.31 17.96 -20.00
CA LEU A 39 -0.22 19.13 -19.30
C LEU A 39 -0.29 20.35 -20.24
N PRO A 40 -1.35 21.16 -20.16
CA PRO A 40 -1.40 22.47 -20.80
C PRO A 40 -0.18 23.33 -20.40
N PRO A 41 0.34 24.18 -21.32
CA PRO A 41 1.56 24.98 -21.08
C PRO A 41 1.50 25.83 -19.82
N LEU A 42 0.30 26.30 -19.46
CA LEU A 42 0.04 27.14 -18.28
C LEU A 42 0.24 26.37 -16.97
N LEU A 43 -0.07 25.07 -16.95
CA LEU A 43 0.16 24.20 -15.80
C LEU A 43 1.61 23.71 -15.74
N GLN A 44 2.25 23.49 -16.89
CA GLN A 44 3.69 23.21 -16.95
C GLN A 44 4.50 24.36 -16.36
N GLN A 45 4.22 25.61 -16.76
CA GLN A 45 4.88 26.78 -16.17
C GLN A 45 4.62 26.94 -14.68
N TYR A 46 3.40 26.65 -14.21
CA TYR A 46 3.09 26.66 -12.78
C TYR A 46 3.90 25.61 -12.03
N GLN A 47 3.99 24.39 -12.57
CA GLN A 47 4.75 23.29 -11.99
C GLN A 47 6.26 23.57 -12.00
N GLU A 48 6.79 24.16 -13.08
CA GLU A 48 8.18 24.65 -13.18
C GLU A 48 8.46 25.76 -12.16
N SER A 49 7.52 26.68 -11.93
CA SER A 49 7.68 27.74 -10.92
C SER A 49 7.66 27.22 -9.47
N ILE A 50 7.04 26.06 -9.23
CA ILE A 50 7.06 25.38 -7.93
C ILE A 50 8.32 24.52 -7.79
N SER A 51 8.80 23.92 -8.87
CA SER A 51 9.96 23.01 -8.90
C SER A 51 11.30 23.70 -9.17
N SER A 52 11.30 25.01 -9.42
CA SER A 52 12.52 25.81 -9.60
C SER A 52 13.31 26.04 -8.31
N ASP A 53 12.78 25.67 -7.14
CA ASP A 53 13.55 25.63 -5.90
C ASP A 53 14.44 24.38 -5.86
N GLU A 54 15.74 24.56 -5.61
CA GLU A 54 16.65 23.47 -5.21
C GLU A 54 16.01 22.65 -4.10
N PHE A 55 15.86 21.32 -4.29
CA PHE A 55 15.34 20.33 -3.34
C PHE A 55 14.56 20.94 -2.15
N SER A 56 13.26 21.12 -2.34
CA SER A 56 12.43 21.72 -1.29
C SER A 56 12.46 20.85 -0.03
N SER A 57 12.31 21.46 1.14
CA SER A 57 12.18 20.72 2.41
C SER A 57 11.03 19.71 2.37
N THR A 58 10.01 19.99 1.56
CA THR A 58 8.87 19.09 1.29
C THR A 58 9.31 17.84 0.53
N ASP A 59 10.23 17.95 -0.43
CA ASP A 59 10.74 16.81 -1.20
C ASP A 59 11.58 15.88 -0.33
N ILE A 60 12.41 16.45 0.54
CA ILE A 60 13.21 15.70 1.51
C ILE A 60 12.29 14.99 2.51
N LEU A 61 11.26 15.66 3.00
CA LEU A 61 10.26 15.07 3.89
C LEU A 61 9.52 13.91 3.19
N TRP A 62 9.15 14.09 1.93
CA TRP A 62 8.54 13.04 1.12
C TRP A 62 9.45 11.84 0.92
N LEU A 63 10.73 12.06 0.65
CA LEU A 63 11.69 10.98 0.53
C LEU A 63 11.88 10.26 1.87
N ALA A 64 11.94 11.02 2.97
CA ALA A 64 12.14 10.50 4.32
C ALA A 64 10.95 9.69 4.85
N ILE A 65 9.71 10.00 4.45
CA ILE A 65 8.49 9.28 4.86
C ILE A 65 8.09 8.23 3.83
N GLY A 66 8.11 8.60 2.56
CA GLY A 66 7.67 7.77 1.44
C GLY A 66 8.53 6.53 1.24
N LEU A 67 9.87 6.66 1.35
CA LEU A 67 10.76 5.51 1.17
C LEU A 67 10.56 4.45 2.28
N PRO A 68 10.53 4.79 3.59
CA PRO A 68 10.16 3.83 4.62
C PRO A 68 8.75 3.27 4.46
N ALA A 69 7.76 4.10 4.11
CA ALA A 69 6.38 3.63 3.90
C ALA A 69 6.30 2.61 2.76
N LEU A 70 7.04 2.82 1.67
CA LEU A 70 7.16 1.89 0.56
C LEU A 70 7.79 0.56 1.02
N ILE A 71 8.90 0.63 1.78
CA ILE A 71 9.55 -0.57 2.33
C ILE A 71 8.59 -1.35 3.22
N VAL A 72 7.89 -0.67 4.14
CA VAL A 72 6.90 -1.31 5.02
C VAL A 72 5.76 -1.93 4.22
N SER A 73 5.30 -1.27 3.15
CA SER A 73 4.26 -1.80 2.25
C SER A 73 4.73 -3.08 1.55
N ILE A 74 5.96 -3.11 1.04
CA ILE A 74 6.55 -4.30 0.42
C ILE A 74 6.64 -5.45 1.43
N VAL A 75 7.16 -5.17 2.64
CA VAL A 75 7.24 -6.19 3.71
C VAL A 75 5.84 -6.67 4.10
N ALA A 76 4.85 -5.78 4.16
CA ALA A 76 3.47 -6.11 4.43
C ALA A 76 2.87 -7.02 3.35
N TRP A 77 3.06 -6.71 2.06
CA TRP A 77 2.61 -7.56 0.96
C TRP A 77 3.20 -8.96 1.03
N VAL A 78 4.52 -9.08 1.28
CA VAL A 78 5.19 -10.38 1.44
C VAL A 78 4.65 -11.15 2.65
N ALA A 79 4.51 -10.47 3.80
CA ALA A 79 3.98 -11.07 5.02
C ALA A 79 2.52 -11.52 4.85
N LEU A 80 1.69 -10.73 4.17
CA LEU A 80 0.32 -11.09 3.83
C LEU A 80 0.28 -12.29 2.90
N TRP A 81 1.13 -12.34 1.87
CA TRP A 81 1.20 -13.47 0.94
C TRP A 81 1.52 -14.78 1.65
N ARG A 82 2.43 -14.71 2.63
CA ARG A 82 2.89 -15.84 3.44
C ARG A 82 1.96 -16.20 4.61
N GLY A 83 0.90 -15.42 4.84
CA GLY A 83 -0.08 -15.69 5.90
C GLY A 83 0.37 -15.29 7.30
N TRP A 84 1.38 -14.42 7.43
CA TRP A 84 1.95 -14.06 8.74
C TRP A 84 1.06 -13.10 9.52
N ARG A 85 0.88 -13.34 10.83
CA ARG A 85 0.15 -12.46 11.78
C ARG A 85 0.53 -10.99 11.66
N ILE A 86 1.82 -10.73 11.53
CA ILE A 86 2.40 -9.40 11.48
C ILE A 86 2.00 -8.66 10.20
N GLY A 87 1.72 -9.37 9.10
CA GLY A 87 1.35 -8.78 7.81
C GLY A 87 0.14 -7.85 7.91
N ARG A 88 -0.89 -8.24 8.66
CA ARG A 88 -2.09 -7.42 8.88
C ARG A 88 -1.76 -6.09 9.58
N ARG A 89 -0.93 -6.14 10.61
CA ARG A 89 -0.52 -4.94 11.37
C ARG A 89 0.35 -4.03 10.52
N LEU A 90 1.34 -4.58 9.83
CA LEU A 90 2.23 -3.80 8.95
C LEU A 90 1.46 -3.13 7.83
N TYR A 91 0.52 -3.84 7.19
CA TYR A 91 -0.29 -3.27 6.12
C TYR A 91 -1.15 -2.11 6.62
N THR A 92 -1.77 -2.26 7.79
CA THR A 92 -2.55 -1.20 8.42
C THR A 92 -1.69 0.00 8.80
N ILE A 93 -0.49 -0.24 9.35
CA ILE A 93 0.47 0.83 9.68
C ILE A 93 0.89 1.57 8.43
N ALA A 94 1.16 0.87 7.32
CA ALA A 94 1.50 1.50 6.04
C ALA A 94 0.38 2.43 5.56
N TRP A 95 -0.88 1.98 5.60
CA TRP A 95 -2.05 2.78 5.25
C TRP A 95 -2.24 4.00 6.15
N VAL A 96 -2.13 3.81 7.47
CA VAL A 96 -2.27 4.90 8.45
C VAL A 96 -1.13 5.91 8.32
N ALA A 97 0.08 5.46 8.02
CA ALA A 97 1.24 6.33 7.78
C ALA A 97 1.07 7.20 6.53
N PHE A 98 0.18 6.83 5.61
CA PHE A 98 -0.18 7.62 4.43
C PHE A 98 -1.17 8.76 4.74
N LEU A 99 -1.93 8.69 5.83
CA LEU A 99 -2.90 9.75 6.15
C LEU A 99 -2.25 11.11 6.48
N PRO A 100 -1.17 11.17 7.29
CA PRO A 100 -0.46 12.42 7.52
C PRO A 100 0.08 13.04 6.24
N THR A 101 0.55 12.25 5.28
CA THR A 101 1.14 12.79 4.05
C THR A 101 0.12 13.63 3.29
N ILE A 102 -1.13 13.17 3.18
CA ILE A 102 -2.24 13.93 2.57
C ILE A 102 -2.40 15.32 3.21
N ALA A 103 -2.30 15.42 4.54
CA ALA A 103 -2.44 16.69 5.25
C ALA A 103 -1.26 17.65 5.02
N PHE A 104 -0.04 17.13 4.81
CA PHE A 104 1.17 17.92 4.66
C PHE A 104 1.51 18.29 3.21
N THR A 105 0.88 17.68 2.20
CA THR A 105 1.33 17.86 0.80
C THR A 105 0.83 19.15 0.13
N GLY A 106 -0.08 19.89 0.76
CA GLY A 106 -0.64 21.09 0.15
C GLY A 106 -1.38 20.81 -1.17
N PRO A 107 -1.63 21.83 -2.01
CA PRO A 107 -2.34 21.66 -3.27
C PRO A 107 -1.51 20.85 -4.28
N LEU A 108 -1.83 19.56 -4.43
CA LEU A 108 -1.26 18.70 -5.46
C LEU A 108 -2.01 18.94 -6.78
N VAL A 109 -1.29 19.42 -7.79
CA VAL A 109 -1.78 19.34 -9.17
C VAL A 109 -1.51 17.93 -9.67
N GLN A 110 -2.51 17.06 -9.52
CA GLN A 110 -2.51 15.74 -10.14
C GLN A 110 -3.36 15.77 -11.41
N THR A 111 -2.94 14.97 -12.37
CA THR A 111 -3.68 14.67 -13.59
C THR A 111 -4.87 13.77 -13.32
N GLY A 112 -5.81 13.73 -14.28
CA GLY A 112 -6.98 12.88 -14.18
C GLY A 112 -6.64 11.38 -14.12
N LEU A 113 -5.60 10.92 -14.84
CA LEU A 113 -5.23 9.50 -14.83
C LEU A 113 -4.58 9.09 -13.52
N VAL A 114 -3.60 9.86 -13.03
CA VAL A 114 -2.95 9.58 -11.73
C VAL A 114 -3.98 9.61 -10.60
N SER A 115 -4.88 10.59 -10.59
CA SER A 115 -5.96 10.67 -9.60
C SER A 115 -6.93 9.48 -9.68
N CYS A 116 -7.24 9.01 -10.90
CA CYS A 116 -8.05 7.81 -11.09
C CYS A 116 -7.35 6.55 -10.57
N LEU A 117 -6.05 6.39 -10.88
CA LEU A 117 -5.25 5.26 -10.40
C LEU A 117 -5.16 5.27 -8.86
N ASP A 118 -4.97 6.44 -8.26
CA ASP A 118 -4.90 6.62 -6.81
C ASP A 118 -6.23 6.26 -6.13
N THR A 119 -7.35 6.65 -6.76
CA THR A 119 -8.69 6.30 -6.29
C THR A 119 -8.92 4.79 -6.33
N ILE A 120 -8.52 4.11 -7.43
CA ILE A 120 -8.65 2.65 -7.56
C ILE A 120 -7.75 1.95 -6.54
N MET A 121 -6.51 2.41 -6.38
CA MET A 121 -5.58 1.88 -5.39
C MET A 121 -6.15 2.00 -3.97
N SER A 122 -6.73 3.16 -3.63
CA SER A 122 -7.41 3.39 -2.36
C SER A 122 -8.60 2.47 -2.13
N ALA A 123 -9.42 2.25 -3.16
CA ALA A 123 -10.53 1.31 -3.08
C ALA A 123 -10.03 -0.13 -2.84
N ILE A 124 -8.99 -0.56 -3.56
CA ILE A 124 -8.38 -1.89 -3.40
C ILE A 124 -7.80 -2.06 -2.00
N GLY A 125 -7.06 -1.07 -1.49
CA GLY A 125 -6.49 -1.14 -0.15
C GLY A 125 -7.55 -1.21 0.95
N GLY A 126 -8.64 -0.45 0.79
CA GLY A 126 -9.82 -0.55 1.65
C GLY A 126 -10.46 -1.95 1.64
N VAL A 127 -10.56 -2.57 0.46
CA VAL A 127 -11.04 -3.96 0.32
C VAL A 127 -10.08 -4.95 1.00
N ILE A 128 -8.77 -4.79 0.83
CA ILE A 128 -7.78 -5.65 1.49
C ILE A 128 -7.90 -5.55 3.01
N LEU A 129 -7.99 -4.34 3.56
CA LEU A 129 -8.23 -4.12 4.99
C LEU A 129 -9.56 -4.73 5.44
N GLY A 130 -10.63 -4.54 4.67
CA GLY A 130 -11.93 -5.15 4.90
C GLY A 130 -11.84 -6.67 5.02
N LEU A 131 -11.19 -7.31 4.05
CA LEU A 131 -10.96 -8.76 4.04
C LEU A 131 -10.12 -9.20 5.24
N LEU A 132 -9.06 -8.48 5.59
CA LEU A 132 -8.16 -8.88 6.68
C LEU A 132 -8.78 -8.81 8.07
N TYR A 133 -9.73 -7.89 8.29
CA TYR A 133 -10.30 -7.65 9.61
C TYR A 133 -11.74 -8.16 9.79
N PHE A 134 -12.54 -8.19 8.72
CA PHE A 134 -13.97 -8.52 8.80
C PHE A 134 -14.34 -9.86 8.17
N SER A 135 -13.39 -10.60 7.56
CA SER A 135 -13.66 -11.91 6.98
C SER A 135 -13.08 -13.07 7.80
N GLU A 136 -13.42 -14.31 7.41
CA GLU A 136 -12.87 -15.54 7.99
C GLU A 136 -11.34 -15.64 7.88
N LEU A 137 -10.71 -14.87 6.97
CA LEU A 137 -9.24 -14.74 6.92
C LEU A 137 -8.66 -14.28 8.26
N ARG A 138 -9.42 -13.51 9.05
CA ARG A 138 -8.99 -13.08 10.39
C ARG A 138 -8.54 -14.26 11.24
N GLN A 139 -9.27 -15.37 11.21
CA GLN A 139 -8.96 -16.56 12.00
C GLN A 139 -7.68 -17.24 11.52
N LEU A 140 -7.45 -17.29 10.20
CA LEU A 140 -6.23 -17.86 9.62
C LEU A 140 -4.98 -17.10 10.08
N TYR A 141 -5.02 -15.77 10.02
CA TYR A 141 -3.92 -14.96 10.53
C TYR A 141 -3.86 -15.05 12.06
N ASP A 142 -4.98 -15.10 12.79
CA ASP A 142 -4.95 -15.22 14.26
C ASP A 142 -4.58 -16.64 14.76
N ALA A 143 -4.55 -17.69 13.93
CA ALA A 143 -4.32 -19.07 14.38
C ALA A 143 -2.88 -19.60 14.23
N LEU A 144 -1.88 -18.76 13.97
CA LEU A 144 -0.46 -19.15 13.95
C LEU A 144 0.26 -18.79 15.27
N PRO A 145 0.31 -19.70 16.27
CA PRO A 145 1.27 -19.68 17.36
C PRO A 145 2.66 -20.15 16.92
N HIS A 146 3.67 -19.50 17.49
CA HIS A 146 5.08 -19.84 17.40
C HIS A 146 5.42 -21.00 18.37
N ASP A 147 4.61 -22.05 18.44
CA ASP A 147 4.82 -23.14 19.39
C ASP A 147 5.71 -24.24 18.79
N SER A 148 7.00 -23.91 18.66
CA SER A 148 8.08 -24.90 18.75
C SER A 148 8.61 -24.89 20.18
N HIS A 149 7.73 -25.05 21.17
CA HIS A 149 8.18 -25.55 22.46
C HIS A 149 8.54 -27.01 22.25
N HIS A 150 9.83 -27.27 21.97
CA HIS A 150 10.41 -28.58 22.20
C HIS A 150 10.15 -28.92 23.68
N PRO A 151 9.34 -29.95 23.99
CA PRO A 151 9.40 -30.52 25.32
C PRO A 151 10.80 -31.09 25.47
N ASN A 152 11.60 -30.45 26.32
CA ASN A 152 12.89 -30.97 26.74
C ASN A 152 12.59 -32.28 27.50
N SER A 153 12.67 -33.40 26.79
CA SER A 153 12.65 -34.72 27.40
C SER A 153 13.99 -34.92 28.07
N ASN A 154 13.97 -34.90 29.41
CA ASN A 154 15.05 -35.35 30.28
C ASN A 154 15.65 -36.68 29.83
#